data_AF-A0AAW7XVL8-F1
#
_entry.id   AF-A0AAW7XVL8-F1
#
_cell.length_a   1.000
_cell.length_b   1.000
_cell.length_c   1.000
_cell.angle_alpha   90.00
_cell.angle_beta   90.00
_cell.angle_gamma   90.00
#
_symmetry.space_group_name_H-M   'P 1'
#
loop_
_entity.id
_entity.type
_entity.pdbx_description
1 polymer ?
#
loop_
_entity_poly.entity_id
_entity_poly.type
_entity_poly.pdbx_seq_one_letter_code
_entity_poly.pdbx_strand_id
1 'polypeptide(L)'
;MFSISHKITSLTSATLLALSVAMPSMAQDAGLSTGTPIETNTVGRAYTLETHGDWEVRCINAPEGQVDPCSLYQLLKDEDGTEVAEVALFHVGSDEVEAAATFTTPLETLLTAQLALFVDGENGRRYPFQFCNRVGCYVRAGLTSDDVALLKKGAEGLVGIVPVGRTEEPVRLKLSLTGFTAGYAKVTELNEAAKNGEGPSAPDEIENTEEAPAE
;
A
#
# COMPACT_ATOMS: atom_id res chain seq x y z
N MET A 1 54.73 11.95 -9.90
CA MET A 1 56.14 11.68 -10.22
C MET A 1 56.99 12.13 -9.04
N PHE A 2 57.16 11.29 -8.02
CA PHE A 2 58.29 11.36 -7.09
C PHE A 2 58.53 9.97 -6.51
N SER A 3 59.69 9.45 -6.91
CA SER A 3 60.25 8.15 -6.64
C SER A 3 61.08 8.24 -5.36
N ILE A 4 60.88 7.33 -4.40
CA ILE A 4 61.83 7.14 -3.31
C ILE A 4 62.20 5.67 -3.25
N SER A 5 63.32 5.41 -3.93
CA SER A 5 64.14 4.21 -3.89
C SER A 5 64.91 4.17 -2.57
N HIS A 6 64.80 3.09 -1.80
CA HIS A 6 65.83 2.70 -0.84
C HIS A 6 66.24 1.24 -1.08
N LYS A 7 67.56 1.07 -1.13
CA LYS A 7 68.33 -0.10 -1.52
C LYS A 7 69.09 -0.62 -0.29
N ILE A 8 69.38 -1.93 -0.29
CA ILE A 8 70.44 -2.64 0.48
C ILE A 8 70.02 -2.93 1.94
N THR A 9 70.07 -4.16 2.46
CA THR A 9 71.29 -4.93 2.76
C THR A 9 70.96 -6.42 3.01
N SER A 10 71.92 -7.29 2.68
CA SER A 10 71.88 -8.75 2.72
C SER A 10 72.35 -9.35 4.06
N LEU A 11 72.10 -10.67 4.22
CA LEU A 11 72.68 -11.67 5.14
C LEU A 11 72.15 -11.74 6.57
N THR A 12 71.47 -12.83 6.92
CA THR A 12 72.11 -14.02 7.55
C THR A 12 71.05 -15.09 7.88
N SER A 13 71.30 -16.33 7.44
CA SER A 13 70.56 -17.52 7.86
C SER A 13 70.76 -17.79 9.34
N ALA A 14 69.67 -17.87 10.09
CA ALA A 14 69.62 -18.53 11.39
C ALA A 14 68.53 -19.61 11.32
N THR A 15 68.98 -20.85 11.21
CA THR A 15 68.15 -22.06 11.20
C THR A 15 67.56 -22.26 12.59
N LEU A 16 66.31 -21.84 12.79
CA LEU A 16 65.53 -22.18 13.99
C LEU A 16 64.83 -23.53 13.78
N LEU A 17 65.15 -24.50 14.64
CA LEU A 17 64.39 -25.73 14.82
C LEU A 17 63.00 -25.35 15.37
N ALA A 18 62.01 -25.23 14.48
CA ALA A 18 60.62 -25.05 14.90
C ALA A 18 60.07 -26.41 15.39
N LEU A 19 59.89 -26.53 16.72
CA LEU A 19 59.01 -27.54 17.29
C LEU A 19 57.59 -27.26 16.76
N SER A 20 57.10 -28.12 15.88
CA SER A 20 55.71 -28.15 15.46
C SER A 20 54.84 -28.59 16.63
N VAL A 21 54.47 -27.64 17.49
CA VAL A 21 53.34 -27.82 18.41
C VAL A 21 52.09 -27.74 17.54
N ALA A 22 51.44 -28.89 17.31
CA ALA A 22 50.11 -28.92 16.74
C ALA A 22 49.18 -28.16 17.69
N MET A 23 48.90 -26.89 17.38
CA MET A 23 47.83 -26.17 18.04
C MET A 23 46.52 -26.83 17.59
N PRO A 24 45.67 -27.32 18.50
CA PRO A 24 44.32 -27.69 18.12
C PRO A 24 43.67 -26.44 17.51
N SER A 25 43.30 -26.54 16.23
CA SER A 25 42.48 -25.54 15.57
C SER A 25 41.15 -25.53 16.34
N MET A 26 41.00 -24.56 17.24
CA MET A 26 39.68 -24.22 17.77
C MET A 26 38.92 -23.68 16.57
N ALA A 27 38.18 -24.55 15.87
CA ALA A 27 37.07 -24.11 15.06
C ALA A 27 36.17 -23.34 16.02
N GLN A 28 36.27 -22.01 15.99
CA GLN A 28 35.27 -21.16 16.59
C GLN A 28 34.00 -21.48 15.84
N ASP A 29 33.18 -22.33 16.44
CA ASP A 29 31.75 -22.42 16.17
C ASP A 29 31.28 -20.98 16.20
N ALA A 30 31.19 -20.37 15.01
CA ALA A 30 30.76 -19.00 14.86
C ALA A 30 29.29 -19.08 15.22
N GLY A 31 28.99 -18.90 16.52
CA GLY A 31 27.68 -18.92 17.15
C GLY A 31 26.81 -17.79 16.61
N LEU A 32 26.62 -17.81 15.30
CA LEU A 32 25.83 -16.94 14.49
C LEU A 32 24.44 -17.55 14.55
N SER A 33 23.57 -16.89 15.31
CA SER A 33 22.16 -17.16 15.29
C SER A 33 21.65 -16.94 13.87
N THR A 34 21.01 -17.95 13.29
CA THR A 34 20.25 -17.83 12.04
C THR A 34 18.89 -17.16 12.25
N GLY A 35 18.61 -16.71 13.48
CA GLY A 35 17.29 -16.25 13.88
C GLY A 35 16.28 -17.40 13.96
N THR A 36 15.04 -17.06 14.30
CA THR A 36 13.89 -17.95 14.14
C THR A 36 12.86 -17.20 13.31
N PRO A 37 12.13 -17.87 12.39
CA PRO A 37 11.05 -17.22 11.67
C PRO A 37 10.05 -16.61 12.66
N ILE A 38 9.74 -15.33 12.48
CA ILE A 38 8.62 -14.71 13.18
C ILE A 38 7.39 -15.07 12.35
N GLU A 39 6.51 -15.90 12.91
CA GLU A 39 5.14 -16.10 12.39
C GLU A 39 4.44 -14.73 12.38
N THR A 40 4.37 -14.10 11.21
CA THR A 40 3.73 -12.81 11.10
C THR A 40 2.23 -13.01 10.98
N ASN A 41 1.49 -12.67 12.03
CA ASN A 41 0.04 -12.53 11.92
C ASN A 41 -0.28 -11.46 10.85
N THR A 42 -0.96 -11.89 9.78
CA THR A 42 -1.37 -11.07 8.65
C THR A 42 -2.78 -10.52 8.80
N VAL A 43 -3.54 -10.96 9.81
CA VAL A 43 -4.89 -10.48 10.09
C VAL A 43 -4.90 -8.96 10.26
N GLY A 44 -5.78 -8.30 9.53
CA GLY A 44 -5.91 -6.84 9.48
C GLY A 44 -4.96 -6.14 8.50
N ARG A 45 -4.05 -6.87 7.83
CA ARG A 45 -3.19 -6.27 6.79
C ARG A 45 -3.95 -6.19 5.47
N ALA A 46 -3.79 -5.06 4.79
CA ALA A 46 -4.29 -4.90 3.44
C ALA A 46 -3.34 -5.56 2.43
N TYR A 47 -3.90 -6.18 1.40
CA TYR A 47 -3.17 -6.70 0.23
C TYR A 47 -3.92 -6.32 -1.05
N THR A 48 -3.18 -6.19 -2.15
CA THR A 48 -3.76 -5.92 -3.47
C THR A 48 -4.05 -7.26 -4.15
N LEU A 49 -5.33 -7.54 -4.38
CA LEU A 49 -5.79 -8.76 -5.05
C LEU A 49 -5.52 -8.68 -6.56
N GLU A 50 -5.86 -7.55 -7.18
CA GLU A 50 -5.61 -7.28 -8.60
C GLU A 50 -5.69 -5.77 -8.91
N THR A 51 -5.32 -5.39 -10.14
CA THR A 51 -5.29 -4.00 -10.60
C THR A 51 -6.04 -3.85 -11.92
N HIS A 52 -6.82 -2.78 -12.04
CA HIS A 52 -7.58 -2.39 -13.23
C HIS A 52 -7.23 -0.95 -13.60
N GLY A 53 -6.35 -0.77 -14.59
CA GLY A 53 -5.86 0.56 -14.94
C GLY A 53 -5.14 1.22 -13.76
N ASP A 54 -5.65 2.37 -13.32
CA ASP A 54 -5.10 3.13 -12.19
C ASP A 54 -5.78 2.78 -10.85
N TRP A 55 -6.57 1.71 -10.80
CA TRP A 55 -7.30 1.28 -9.62
C TRP A 55 -6.82 -0.07 -9.11
N GLU A 56 -6.70 -0.20 -7.79
CA GLU A 56 -6.38 -1.46 -7.13
C GLU A 56 -7.62 -2.05 -6.45
N VAL A 57 -7.85 -3.35 -6.61
CA VAL A 57 -8.78 -4.08 -5.74
C VAL A 57 -7.98 -4.51 -4.51
N ARG A 58 -8.19 -3.82 -3.39
CA ARG A 58 -7.47 -4.07 -2.13
C ARG A 58 -8.39 -4.73 -1.12
N CYS A 59 -7.95 -5.83 -0.55
CA CYS A 59 -8.67 -6.59 0.47
C CYS A 59 -7.91 -6.53 1.80
N ILE A 60 -8.61 -6.74 2.91
CA ILE A 60 -8.00 -6.85 4.25
C ILE A 60 -8.10 -8.30 4.69
N ASN A 61 -6.98 -8.91 5.06
CA ASN A 61 -6.97 -10.28 5.58
C ASN A 61 -7.82 -10.35 6.86
N ALA A 62 -8.89 -11.14 6.82
CA ALA A 62 -9.80 -11.35 7.93
C ALA A 62 -9.34 -12.54 8.78
N PRO A 63 -9.80 -12.63 10.05
CA PRO A 63 -9.58 -13.84 10.85
C PRO A 63 -10.13 -15.10 10.16
N GLU A 64 -9.57 -16.26 10.52
CA GLU A 64 -10.03 -17.55 10.00
C GLU A 64 -11.56 -17.72 10.10
N GLY A 65 -12.17 -18.20 9.02
CA GLY A 65 -13.62 -18.37 8.92
C GLY A 65 -14.40 -17.08 8.60
N GLN A 66 -13.72 -15.96 8.33
CA GLN A 66 -14.31 -14.73 7.81
C GLN A 66 -13.83 -14.44 6.39
N VAL A 67 -14.66 -13.76 5.61
CA VAL A 67 -14.32 -13.31 4.26
C VAL A 67 -13.55 -12.01 4.33
N ASP A 68 -12.49 -11.90 3.52
CA ASP A 68 -11.72 -10.67 3.39
C ASP A 68 -12.57 -9.55 2.78
N PRO A 69 -12.81 -8.42 3.48
CA PRO A 69 -13.50 -7.29 2.89
C PRO A 69 -12.61 -6.61 1.86
N CYS A 70 -13.11 -6.47 0.64
CA CYS A 70 -12.41 -5.85 -0.49
C CYS A 70 -12.99 -4.49 -0.86
N SER A 71 -12.12 -3.60 -1.32
CA SER A 71 -12.40 -2.22 -1.73
C SER A 71 -11.71 -1.91 -3.05
N LEU A 72 -12.27 -0.97 -3.81
CA LEU A 72 -11.62 -0.38 -4.96
C LEU A 72 -10.88 0.87 -4.52
N TYR A 73 -9.56 0.88 -4.66
CA TYR A 73 -8.65 1.85 -4.07
C TYR A 73 -7.90 2.65 -5.12
N GLN A 74 -7.69 3.94 -4.84
CA GLN A 74 -6.73 4.77 -5.56
C GLN A 74 -6.07 5.78 -4.63
N LEU A 75 -4.76 5.96 -4.80
CA LEU A 75 -3.98 7.03 -4.17
C LEU A 75 -4.04 8.27 -5.06
N LEU A 76 -4.51 9.38 -4.50
CA LEU A 76 -4.78 10.62 -5.20
C LEU A 76 -3.58 11.56 -5.09
N LYS A 77 -3.21 12.12 -6.24
CA LYS A 77 -2.06 13.00 -6.37
C LYS A 77 -2.46 14.42 -6.73
N ASP A 78 -1.70 15.39 -6.25
CA ASP A 78 -1.82 16.78 -6.68
C ASP A 78 -1.21 17.02 -8.07
N GLU A 79 -1.28 18.27 -8.53
CA GLU A 79 -0.77 18.69 -9.85
C GLU A 79 0.75 18.48 -10.00
N ASP A 80 1.50 18.41 -8.88
CA ASP A 80 2.94 18.16 -8.85
C ASP A 80 3.27 16.66 -8.76
N GLY A 81 2.26 15.79 -8.67
CA GLY A 81 2.41 14.34 -8.54
C GLY A 81 2.68 13.86 -7.11
N THR A 82 2.50 14.73 -6.11
CA THR A 82 2.64 14.38 -4.70
C THR A 82 1.44 13.56 -4.23
N GLU A 83 1.67 12.51 -3.46
CA GLU A 83 0.62 11.70 -2.84
C GLU A 83 0.01 12.46 -1.66
N VAL A 84 -1.29 12.77 -1.73
CA VAL A 84 -1.93 13.67 -0.76
C VAL A 84 -3.10 13.01 -0.05
N ALA A 85 -3.97 12.31 -0.77
CA ALA A 85 -5.16 11.69 -0.21
C ALA A 85 -5.40 10.34 -0.87
N GLU A 86 -6.32 9.55 -0.34
CA GLU A 86 -6.72 8.27 -0.91
C GLU A 86 -8.24 8.16 -0.93
N VAL A 87 -8.74 7.30 -1.82
CA VAL A 87 -10.14 6.88 -1.85
C VAL A 87 -10.23 5.36 -1.86
N ALA A 88 -11.14 4.84 -1.05
CA ALA A 88 -11.56 3.43 -1.06
C ALA A 88 -13.07 3.34 -1.28
N LEU A 89 -13.51 2.64 -2.33
CA LEU A 89 -14.90 2.44 -2.69
C LEU A 89 -15.36 1.00 -2.47
N PHE A 90 -16.59 0.85 -2.00
CA PHE A 90 -17.25 -0.43 -1.77
C PHE A 90 -18.63 -0.41 -2.42
N HIS A 91 -19.08 -1.55 -2.93
CA HIS A 91 -20.46 -1.71 -3.36
C HIS A 91 -21.36 -1.93 -2.14
N VAL A 92 -22.44 -1.16 -2.05
CA VAL A 92 -23.46 -1.28 -1.00
C VAL A 92 -24.68 -2.02 -1.54
N GLY A 93 -25.14 -1.63 -2.73
CA GLY A 93 -26.26 -2.28 -3.43
C GLY A 93 -27.64 -1.98 -2.84
N SER A 94 -27.84 -0.77 -2.30
CA SER A 94 -29.15 -0.29 -1.85
C SER A 94 -29.76 0.67 -2.88
N ASP A 95 -31.08 0.84 -2.87
CA ASP A 95 -31.79 1.69 -3.84
C ASP A 95 -31.36 3.17 -3.78
N GLU A 96 -30.96 3.67 -2.60
CA GLU A 96 -30.54 5.06 -2.40
C GLU A 96 -29.03 5.26 -2.56
N VAL A 97 -28.23 4.22 -2.28
CA VAL A 97 -26.77 4.24 -2.29
C VAL A 97 -26.26 2.98 -2.96
N GLU A 98 -25.76 3.13 -4.20
CA GLU A 98 -25.13 2.04 -4.97
C GLU A 98 -23.74 1.75 -4.40
N ALA A 99 -22.95 2.79 -4.13
CA ALA A 99 -21.59 2.67 -3.61
C ALA A 99 -21.34 3.56 -2.39
N ALA A 100 -20.46 3.12 -1.50
CA ALA A 100 -19.88 3.96 -0.47
C ALA A 100 -18.42 4.24 -0.81
N ALA A 101 -18.01 5.51 -0.74
CA ALA A 101 -16.62 5.93 -0.92
C ALA A 101 -16.10 6.55 0.38
N THR A 102 -14.96 6.07 0.85
CA THR A 102 -14.22 6.69 1.95
C THR A 102 -13.03 7.44 1.39
N PHE A 103 -13.00 8.76 1.59
CA PHE A 103 -11.81 9.56 1.31
C PHE A 103 -11.07 9.82 2.62
N THR A 104 -9.76 9.57 2.61
CA THR A 104 -8.86 9.93 3.71
C THR A 104 -7.98 11.08 3.24
N THR A 105 -8.11 12.25 3.87
CA THR A 105 -7.33 13.46 3.54
C THR A 105 -6.34 13.78 4.66
N PRO A 106 -5.31 14.59 4.39
CA PRO A 106 -4.36 15.00 5.42
C PRO A 106 -5.01 15.73 6.60
N LEU A 107 -4.31 15.72 7.72
CA LEU A 107 -4.55 16.67 8.80
C LEU A 107 -4.42 18.11 8.28
N GLU A 108 -4.96 19.07 9.03
CA GLU A 108 -5.01 20.49 8.63
C GLU A 108 -5.91 20.77 7.40
N THR A 109 -6.79 19.84 7.04
CA THR A 109 -7.90 20.09 6.11
C THR A 109 -8.98 20.96 6.80
N LEU A 110 -9.60 21.91 6.09
CA LEU A 110 -10.72 22.73 6.57
C LEU A 110 -12.05 21.98 6.40
N LEU A 111 -12.55 21.40 7.50
CA LEU A 111 -13.74 20.54 7.49
C LEU A 111 -15.01 21.25 6.99
N THR A 112 -15.17 22.54 7.33
CA THR A 112 -16.37 23.32 6.96
C THR A 112 -16.47 23.62 5.46
N ALA A 113 -15.35 23.55 4.73
CA ALA A 113 -15.34 23.71 3.28
C ALA A 113 -15.89 22.47 2.56
N GLN A 114 -15.91 21.31 3.24
CA GLN A 114 -16.30 20.00 2.70
C GLN A 114 -15.35 19.53 1.59
N LEU A 115 -15.37 18.24 1.29
CA LEU A 115 -14.68 17.69 0.12
C LEU A 115 -15.55 17.89 -1.12
N ALA A 116 -14.95 18.34 -2.22
CA ALA A 116 -15.65 18.47 -3.50
C ALA A 116 -15.23 17.34 -4.47
N LEU A 117 -16.17 16.78 -5.21
CA LEU A 117 -15.92 15.79 -6.27
C LEU A 117 -16.56 16.28 -7.57
N PHE A 118 -15.80 16.24 -8.67
CA PHE A 118 -16.25 16.54 -10.02
C PHE A 118 -15.87 15.40 -10.96
N VAL A 119 -16.65 15.22 -12.02
CA VAL A 119 -16.34 14.29 -13.13
C VAL A 119 -16.37 15.09 -14.42
N ASP A 120 -15.27 15.08 -15.16
CA ASP A 120 -15.05 15.84 -16.40
C ASP A 120 -15.34 17.35 -16.27
N GLY A 121 -15.12 17.91 -15.08
CA GLY A 121 -15.41 19.31 -14.76
C GLY A 121 -16.90 19.63 -14.53
N GLU A 122 -17.77 18.63 -14.57
CA GLU A 122 -19.22 18.75 -14.37
C GLU A 122 -19.67 18.02 -13.09
N ASN A 123 -20.98 18.11 -12.80
CA ASN A 123 -21.66 17.33 -11.75
C ASN A 123 -21.02 17.45 -10.35
N GLY A 124 -20.56 18.64 -9.99
CA GLY A 124 -19.90 18.92 -8.72
C GLY A 124 -20.74 18.57 -7.50
N ARG A 125 -20.25 17.65 -6.66
CA ARG A 125 -20.86 17.29 -5.37
C ARG A 125 -19.96 17.69 -4.21
N ARG A 126 -20.58 17.98 -3.07
CA ARG A 126 -19.89 18.22 -1.80
C ARG A 126 -20.27 17.17 -0.78
N TYR A 127 -19.27 16.70 -0.05
CA TYR A 127 -19.42 15.73 1.01
C TYR A 127 -18.80 16.25 2.31
N PRO A 128 -19.57 16.30 3.41
CA PRO A 128 -19.03 16.74 4.69
C PRO A 128 -17.98 15.76 5.21
N PHE A 129 -17.04 16.26 6.00
CA PHE A 129 -16.15 15.42 6.80
C PHE A 129 -16.91 14.90 8.03
N GLN A 130 -16.74 13.61 8.38
CA GLN A 130 -17.40 13.03 9.56
C GLN A 130 -16.52 13.13 10.81
N PHE A 131 -15.23 12.80 10.67
CA PHE A 131 -14.28 12.81 11.79
C PHE A 131 -12.84 12.90 11.29
N CYS A 132 -11.93 13.21 12.19
CA CYS A 132 -10.49 13.04 11.97
C CYS A 132 -9.89 12.17 13.08
N ASN A 133 -8.83 11.46 12.76
CA ASN A 133 -7.99 10.74 13.73
C ASN A 133 -6.51 11.05 13.43
N ARG A 134 -5.58 10.31 14.03
CA ARG A 134 -4.14 10.54 13.84
C ARG A 134 -3.64 10.29 12.41
N VAL A 135 -4.39 9.53 11.62
CA VAL A 135 -4.03 9.20 10.23
C VAL A 135 -4.50 10.31 9.28
N GLY A 136 -5.70 10.85 9.49
CA GLY A 136 -6.26 11.86 8.59
C GLY A 136 -7.69 12.25 8.93
N CYS A 137 -8.31 13.02 8.04
CA CYS A 137 -9.70 13.41 8.08
C CYS A 137 -10.51 12.60 7.07
N TYR A 138 -11.69 12.14 7.48
CA TYR A 138 -12.47 11.15 6.72
C TYR A 138 -13.77 11.74 6.21
N VAL A 139 -14.03 11.46 4.94
CA VAL A 139 -15.33 11.62 4.28
C VAL A 139 -15.86 10.24 3.93
N ARG A 140 -17.14 9.99 4.21
CA ARG A 140 -17.92 8.81 3.87
C ARG A 140 -19.03 9.28 2.93
N ALA A 141 -18.76 9.22 1.65
CA ALA A 141 -19.68 9.61 0.59
C ALA A 141 -20.56 8.42 0.21
N GLY A 142 -21.87 8.65 0.12
CA GLY A 142 -22.80 7.76 -0.58
C GLY A 142 -22.89 8.18 -2.04
N LEU A 143 -22.65 7.26 -2.96
CA LEU A 143 -22.79 7.46 -4.39
C LEU A 143 -24.08 6.80 -4.87
N THR A 144 -24.91 7.59 -5.55
CA THR A 144 -26.12 7.08 -6.22
C THR A 144 -25.75 6.28 -7.47
N SER A 145 -26.71 5.55 -8.04
CA SER A 145 -26.49 4.87 -9.32
C SER A 145 -26.10 5.81 -10.45
N ASP A 146 -26.65 7.03 -10.46
CA ASP A 146 -26.27 8.04 -11.44
C ASP A 146 -24.82 8.50 -11.25
N ASP A 147 -24.33 8.59 -10.01
CA ASP A 147 -22.94 8.94 -9.72
C ASP A 147 -21.98 7.87 -10.20
N VAL A 148 -22.29 6.61 -9.90
CA VAL A 148 -21.47 5.49 -10.38
C VAL A 148 -21.51 5.42 -11.91
N ALA A 149 -22.67 5.70 -12.53
CA ALA A 149 -22.78 5.75 -13.98
C ALA A 149 -21.95 6.89 -14.60
N LEU A 150 -21.86 8.05 -13.94
CA LEU A 150 -20.98 9.14 -14.35
C LEU A 150 -19.52 8.73 -14.24
N LEU A 151 -19.10 8.13 -13.13
CA LEU A 151 -17.72 7.65 -12.94
C LEU A 151 -17.33 6.57 -13.97
N LYS A 152 -18.26 5.68 -14.33
CA LYS A 152 -18.06 4.65 -15.37
C LYS A 152 -17.87 5.24 -16.78
N LYS A 153 -18.48 6.39 -17.07
CA LYS A 153 -18.46 7.04 -18.39
C LYS A 153 -17.37 8.11 -18.51
N GLY A 154 -17.00 8.72 -17.39
CA GLY A 154 -16.10 9.87 -17.37
C GLY A 154 -14.67 9.51 -17.73
N ALA A 155 -13.90 10.52 -18.13
CA ALA A 155 -12.48 10.37 -18.44
C ALA A 155 -11.60 10.73 -17.25
N GLU A 156 -11.99 11.75 -16.48
CA GLU A 156 -11.24 12.24 -15.33
C GLU A 156 -12.15 12.70 -14.19
N GLY A 157 -11.78 12.37 -12.96
CA GLY A 157 -12.36 12.95 -11.76
C GLY A 157 -11.42 13.96 -11.11
N LEU A 158 -11.99 14.94 -10.41
CA LEU A 158 -11.25 15.90 -9.59
C LEU A 158 -11.81 15.93 -8.17
N VAL A 159 -10.91 15.79 -7.20
CA VAL A 159 -11.21 15.89 -5.77
C VAL A 159 -10.61 17.18 -5.22
N GLY A 160 -11.43 18.04 -4.63
CA GLY A 160 -11.02 19.30 -4.04
C GLY A 160 -11.00 19.24 -2.52
N ILE A 161 -9.88 19.63 -1.92
CA ILE A 161 -9.74 19.83 -0.46
C ILE A 161 -9.20 21.24 -0.18
N VAL A 162 -9.62 21.84 0.93
CA VAL A 162 -9.19 23.19 1.32
C VAL A 162 -8.32 23.10 2.57
N PRO A 163 -7.04 23.53 2.54
CA PRO A 163 -6.22 23.60 3.75
C PRO A 163 -6.71 24.69 4.72
N VAL A 164 -6.69 24.44 6.03
CA VAL A 164 -7.14 25.39 7.06
C VAL A 164 -6.29 26.67 7.09
N GLY A 165 -5.00 26.57 6.77
CA GLY A 165 -4.08 27.71 6.72
C GLY A 165 -4.06 28.48 5.40
N ARG A 166 -4.69 27.94 4.34
CA ARG A 166 -4.65 28.50 2.97
C ARG A 166 -5.99 28.34 2.26
N THR A 167 -7.01 29.01 2.78
CA THR A 167 -8.40 28.84 2.31
C THR A 167 -8.67 29.35 0.90
N GLU A 168 -7.81 30.23 0.39
CA GLU A 168 -7.88 30.78 -0.97
C GLU A 168 -7.19 29.89 -2.02
N GLU A 169 -6.47 28.85 -1.58
CA GLU A 169 -5.70 27.93 -2.42
C GLU A 169 -6.18 26.47 -2.22
N PRO A 170 -7.33 26.07 -2.79
CA PRO A 170 -7.76 24.68 -2.74
C PRO A 170 -6.77 23.77 -3.45
N VAL A 171 -6.46 22.63 -2.83
CA VAL A 171 -5.68 21.57 -3.47
C VAL A 171 -6.62 20.74 -4.34
N ARG A 172 -6.23 20.55 -5.60
CA ARG A 172 -6.95 19.71 -6.56
C ARG A 172 -6.19 18.41 -6.73
N LEU A 173 -6.89 17.31 -6.50
CA LEU A 173 -6.35 15.97 -6.58
C LEU A 173 -6.97 15.26 -7.76
N LYS A 174 -6.13 14.68 -8.61
CA LYS A 174 -6.60 13.90 -9.76
C LYS A 174 -7.12 12.55 -9.28
N LEU A 175 -8.34 12.24 -9.69
CA LEU A 175 -8.96 10.92 -9.56
C LEU A 175 -9.02 10.32 -10.97
N SER A 176 -8.14 9.37 -11.28
CA SER A 176 -8.17 8.69 -12.57
C SER A 176 -9.41 7.80 -12.67
N LEU A 177 -10.11 7.87 -13.80
CA LEU A 177 -11.23 6.97 -14.10
C LEU A 177 -10.81 5.81 -15.03
N THR A 178 -9.53 5.76 -15.41
CA THR A 178 -8.97 4.67 -16.22
C THR A 178 -9.04 3.36 -15.44
N GLY A 179 -9.88 2.44 -15.90
CA GLY A 179 -10.09 1.14 -15.27
C GLY A 179 -11.17 1.11 -14.17
N PHE A 180 -11.79 2.25 -13.85
CA PHE A 180 -12.84 2.33 -12.83
C PHE A 180 -13.97 1.33 -13.07
N THR A 181 -14.49 1.23 -14.30
CA THR A 181 -15.61 0.34 -14.64
C THR A 181 -15.28 -1.12 -14.37
N ALA A 182 -14.08 -1.58 -14.74
CA ALA A 182 -13.67 -2.97 -14.55
C ALA A 182 -13.40 -3.26 -13.07
N GLY A 183 -12.67 -2.37 -12.38
CA GLY A 183 -12.41 -2.51 -10.95
C GLY A 183 -13.67 -2.44 -10.10
N TYR A 184 -14.62 -1.57 -10.43
CA TYR A 184 -15.89 -1.45 -9.72
C TYR A 184 -16.78 -2.68 -9.94
N ALA A 185 -16.79 -3.24 -11.16
CA ALA A 185 -17.47 -4.51 -11.42
C ALA A 185 -16.88 -5.63 -10.56
N LYS A 186 -15.55 -5.70 -10.44
CA LYS A 186 -14.92 -6.69 -9.57
C LYS A 186 -15.26 -6.50 -8.10
N VAL A 187 -15.12 -5.28 -7.57
CA VAL A 187 -15.41 -5.05 -6.14
C VAL A 187 -16.88 -5.33 -5.83
N THR A 188 -17.79 -5.08 -6.79
CA THR A 188 -19.20 -5.45 -6.68
C THR A 188 -19.38 -6.95 -6.54
N GLU A 189 -18.78 -7.75 -7.44
CA GLU A 189 -18.79 -9.21 -7.36
C GLU A 189 -18.29 -9.71 -6.00
N LEU A 190 -17.15 -9.19 -5.54
CA LEU A 190 -16.54 -9.59 -4.26
C LEU A 190 -17.40 -9.19 -3.05
N ASN A 191 -17.95 -7.98 -3.05
CA ASN A 191 -18.77 -7.49 -1.95
C ASN A 191 -20.13 -8.20 -1.88
N GLU A 192 -20.73 -8.57 -3.01
CA GLU A 192 -21.95 -9.39 -3.04
C GLU A 192 -21.68 -10.83 -2.58
N ALA A 193 -20.58 -11.44 -3.03
CA ALA A 193 -20.18 -12.77 -2.57
C ALA A 193 -19.93 -12.79 -1.05
N ALA A 194 -19.27 -11.75 -0.51
CA ALA A 194 -18.97 -11.66 0.91
C ALA A 194 -20.23 -11.62 1.79
N LYS A 195 -21.36 -11.07 1.29
CA LYS A 195 -22.65 -11.11 2.00
C LYS A 195 -23.16 -12.55 2.22
N ASN A 196 -22.71 -13.49 1.39
CA ASN A 196 -23.07 -14.91 1.47
C ASN A 196 -21.97 -15.76 2.14
N GLY A 197 -20.89 -15.14 2.64
CA GLY A 197 -19.77 -15.84 3.27
C GLY A 197 -18.78 -16.44 2.27
N GLU A 198 -18.78 -15.99 1.02
CA GLU A 198 -17.86 -16.42 -0.03
C GLU A 198 -16.91 -15.26 -0.39
N GLY A 199 -15.64 -15.55 -0.66
CA GLY A 199 -14.74 -14.52 -1.14
C GLY A 199 -13.28 -14.95 -1.18
N PRO A 200 -12.38 -14.02 -1.55
CA PRO A 200 -10.96 -14.31 -1.64
C PRO A 200 -10.41 -14.59 -0.24
N SER A 201 -9.53 -15.56 -0.15
CA SER A 201 -8.60 -15.70 0.95
C SER A 201 -7.29 -15.00 0.56
N ALA A 202 -6.63 -14.35 1.52
CA ALA A 202 -5.29 -13.83 1.27
C ALA A 202 -4.37 -14.94 0.73
N PRO A 203 -3.41 -14.62 -0.14
CA PRO A 203 -2.40 -15.58 -0.57
C PRO A 203 -1.65 -16.12 0.65
N ASP A 204 -1.54 -17.44 0.78
CA ASP A 204 -0.62 -18.06 1.73
C ASP A 204 0.81 -17.63 1.35
N GLU A 205 1.49 -16.87 2.21
CA GLU A 205 2.90 -16.52 1.98
C GLU A 205 3.78 -17.76 2.11
N ILE A 206 4.27 -18.24 0.96
CA ILE A 206 5.46 -19.09 0.73
C ILE A 206 5.68 -20.20 1.78
N GLU A 207 5.16 -21.39 1.48
CA GLU A 207 5.71 -22.65 1.99
C GLU A 207 7.17 -22.76 1.53
N ASN A 208 8.12 -22.38 2.39
CA ASN A 208 9.55 -22.58 2.13
C ASN A 208 9.80 -24.08 1.96
N THR A 209 9.83 -24.53 0.71
CA THR A 209 10.31 -25.87 0.37
C THR A 209 11.83 -25.85 0.51
N GLU A 210 12.31 -26.14 1.72
CA GLU A 210 13.71 -26.40 1.99
C GLU A 210 14.09 -27.75 1.37
N GLU A 211 14.40 -27.74 0.07
CA GLU A 211 15.08 -28.87 -0.57
C GLU A 211 16.56 -28.81 -0.15
N ALA A 212 16.87 -29.53 0.93
CA ALA A 212 18.24 -29.74 1.37
C ALA A 212 19.04 -30.47 0.27
N PRO A 213 20.23 -29.99 -0.14
CA PRO A 213 21.09 -30.79 -1.00
C PRO A 213 21.63 -31.98 -0.20
N ALA A 214 21.42 -33.18 -0.76
CA ALA A 214 22.00 -34.42 -0.28
C ALA A 214 23.55 -34.35 -0.30
N GLU A 215 24.14 -34.98 0.72
CA GLU A 215 25.59 -35.17 0.93
C GLU A 215 26.34 -35.78 -0.26
#